data_AF-A0A1S4A9M7-F1
#
_entry.id   AF-A0A1S4A9M7-F1
#
_cell.length_a   1.000
_cell.length_b   1.000
_cell.length_c   1.000
_cell.angle_alpha   90.00
_cell.angle_beta   90.00
_cell.angle_gamma   90.00
#
_symmetry.space_group_name_H-M   'P 1'
#
loop_
_entity.id
_entity.type
_entity.pdbx_description
1 polymer ?
#
loop_
_entity_poly.entity_id
_entity_poly.type
_entity_poly.pdbx_seq_one_letter_code
_entity_poly.pdbx_strand_id
1 'polypeptide(L)'
;MIQVEYEFISTTGKWNSICPEQHFVNNLSLMLQWSPFSTEEALLKQLDDIGDHGSRIIIYNLWLNNEGKMELDFQSDPEDIRISCDAESGKSCSSTSVSDLHLANTLQYSLRAYLSVLYLQIPENFCIWLRGRIVEYHNIARDLKYPEFIVYKPQNGGCKEGSIITSIGFLKEAPLVNIHGFNVYHRNRLILPFWNVAGSSTTRSRGIVGVLEANFIQPTHNKQDFEKTPLFQKLENRLKEMTWEYWDYHCGLIGYHATKRLHKPSQVSSESRQKHATTKRKDHDHSIEPEILKRKAGLRVNLTGPESIQNPPATTTTSHLEDQEMVLLLKENKRLYARCFEYEKMDEELNAKVTLLRKELKEAQREYGRLLVESGSLEYPKMESAVTL
;
A
#
# COMPACT_ATOMS: atom_id res chain seq x y z
N MET A 1 11.59 7.14 36.78
CA MET A 1 11.50 7.90 35.52
C MET A 1 12.20 9.22 35.76
N ILE A 2 13.19 9.58 34.94
CA ILE A 2 13.82 10.90 35.02
C ILE A 2 12.90 11.87 34.28
N GLN A 3 12.43 12.90 34.96
CA GLN A 3 11.52 13.91 34.43
C GLN A 3 11.87 15.26 35.05
N VAL A 4 11.84 16.30 34.24
CA VAL A 4 12.12 17.69 34.63
C VAL A 4 11.03 18.56 34.03
N GLU A 5 10.47 19.46 34.82
CA GLU A 5 9.29 20.25 34.49
C GLU A 5 9.61 21.74 34.59
N TYR A 6 9.30 22.45 33.51
CA TYR A 6 9.51 23.88 33.36
C TYR A 6 8.21 24.59 33.00
N GLU A 7 8.01 25.78 33.55
CA GLU A 7 7.00 26.75 33.16
C GLU A 7 7.65 27.80 32.26
N PHE A 8 7.09 28.03 31.06
CA PHE A 8 7.52 29.14 30.21
C PHE A 8 6.75 30.41 30.55
N ILE A 9 7.45 31.44 31.04
CA ILE A 9 6.85 32.73 31.38
C ILE A 9 6.97 33.65 30.17
N SER A 10 5.91 33.72 29.37
CA SER A 10 5.81 34.54 28.15
C SER A 10 6.07 36.03 28.36
N THR A 11 5.83 36.57 29.57
CA THR A 11 6.08 37.97 29.91
C THR A 11 7.56 38.30 30.17
N THR A 12 8.40 37.30 30.45
CA THR A 12 9.84 37.48 30.72
C THR A 12 10.73 36.75 29.72
N GLY A 13 10.17 35.86 28.90
CA GLY A 13 10.92 35.00 27.97
C GLY A 13 11.82 33.99 28.68
N LYS A 14 11.49 33.63 29.93
CA LYS A 14 12.30 32.74 30.77
C LYS A 14 11.54 31.48 31.18
N TRP A 15 12.32 30.42 31.37
CA TRP A 15 11.86 29.15 31.92
C TRP A 15 12.08 29.15 33.44
N ASN A 16 11.05 28.75 34.20
CA ASN A 16 11.10 28.55 35.64
C ASN A 16 10.88 27.08 35.98
N SER A 17 11.53 26.55 37.02
CA SER A 17 11.31 25.18 37.50
C SER A 17 10.03 25.07 38.34
N ILE A 18 9.20 24.05 38.09
CA ILE A 18 7.92 23.83 38.81
C ILE A 18 8.06 22.81 39.95
N CYS A 19 9.00 21.86 39.82
CA CYS A 19 9.13 20.71 40.72
C CYS A 19 9.82 21.05 42.06
N PRO A 20 9.61 20.23 43.12
CA PRO A 20 10.37 20.33 44.36
C PRO A 20 11.89 20.29 44.10
N GLU A 21 12.61 21.31 44.54
CA GLU A 21 13.99 21.63 44.12
C GLU A 21 14.92 20.41 44.11
N GLN A 22 14.85 19.57 45.14
CA GLN A 22 15.79 18.46 45.31
C GLN A 22 15.58 17.30 44.31
N HIS A 23 14.35 17.06 43.85
CA HIS A 23 14.10 16.10 42.78
C HIS A 23 14.42 16.69 41.40
N PHE A 24 14.09 17.97 41.20
CA PHE A 24 14.42 18.71 39.99
C PHE A 24 15.93 18.75 39.74
N VAL A 25 16.72 19.21 40.71
CA VAL A 25 18.18 19.34 40.60
C VAL A 25 18.85 17.99 40.34
N ASN A 26 18.42 16.92 41.03
CA ASN A 26 18.97 15.58 40.81
C ASN A 26 18.65 15.05 39.40
N ASN A 27 17.41 15.21 38.93
CA ASN A 27 17.02 14.76 37.59
C ASN A 27 17.69 15.59 36.48
N LEU A 28 17.80 16.91 36.65
CA LEU A 28 18.50 17.80 35.72
C LEU A 28 19.99 17.46 35.67
N SER A 29 20.65 17.30 36.81
CA SER A 29 22.06 16.88 36.88
C SER A 29 22.30 15.56 36.13
N LEU A 30 21.43 14.55 36.31
CA LEU A 30 21.49 13.31 35.55
C LEU A 30 21.29 13.52 34.04
N MET A 31 20.35 14.36 33.62
CA MET A 31 20.20 14.67 32.19
C MET A 31 21.42 15.39 31.62
N LEU A 32 21.98 16.38 32.32
CA LEU A 32 23.14 17.13 31.84
C LEU A 32 24.42 16.27 31.82
N GLN A 33 24.52 15.26 32.68
CA GLN A 33 25.63 14.31 32.69
C GLN A 33 25.54 13.25 31.58
N TRP A 34 24.35 12.74 31.28
CA TRP A 34 24.18 11.56 30.41
C TRP A 34 23.55 11.84 29.04
N SER A 35 22.96 13.01 28.82
CA SER A 35 22.40 13.43 27.52
C SER A 35 23.44 14.13 26.63
N PRO A 36 23.13 14.41 25.35
CA PRO A 36 23.97 15.22 24.47
C PRO A 36 24.12 16.70 24.88
N PHE A 37 23.39 17.16 25.90
CA PHE A 37 23.34 18.57 26.31
C PHE A 37 24.02 18.75 27.68
N SER A 38 25.21 19.35 27.70
CA SER A 38 25.97 19.57 28.94
C SER A 38 25.56 20.80 29.73
N THR A 39 24.66 21.64 29.21
CA THR A 39 24.13 22.81 29.91
C THR A 39 22.61 22.93 29.76
N GLU A 40 21.97 23.58 30.73
CA GLU A 40 20.53 23.78 30.77
C GLU A 40 20.04 24.66 29.61
N GLU A 41 20.81 25.68 29.22
CA GLU A 41 20.48 26.55 28.09
C GLU A 41 20.50 25.79 26.77
N ALA A 42 21.44 24.86 26.59
CA ALA A 42 21.52 24.02 25.38
C ALA A 42 20.35 23.03 25.27
N LEU A 43 19.83 22.57 26.41
CA LEU A 43 18.63 21.73 26.52
C LEU A 43 17.36 22.54 26.24
N LEU A 44 17.18 23.69 26.92
CA LEU A 44 16.00 24.54 26.76
C LEU A 44 15.87 25.10 25.34
N LYS A 45 16.99 25.40 24.68
CA LYS A 45 17.04 25.78 23.26
C LYS A 45 16.45 24.73 22.31
N GLN A 46 16.27 23.47 22.74
CA GLN A 46 15.56 22.46 21.95
C GLN A 46 14.04 22.62 21.95
N LEU A 47 13.49 23.48 22.81
CA LEU A 47 12.04 23.72 22.92
C LEU A 47 11.60 24.92 22.07
N ASP A 48 12.50 25.87 21.80
CA ASP A 48 12.22 27.15 21.12
C ASP A 48 11.44 27.00 19.80
N ASP A 49 11.76 26.01 18.96
CA ASP A 49 11.12 25.84 17.64
C ASP A 49 9.83 24.99 17.67
N ILE A 50 9.34 24.55 18.83
CA ILE A 50 8.18 23.63 18.93
C ILE A 50 6.84 24.39 18.88
N GLY A 51 6.81 25.65 19.36
CA GLY A 51 5.57 26.42 19.55
C GLY A 51 4.77 25.96 20.77
N ASP A 52 3.49 26.36 20.84
CA ASP A 52 2.66 26.18 22.04
C ASP A 52 2.44 24.70 22.43
N HIS A 53 2.37 23.80 21.45
CA HIS A 53 2.10 22.38 21.63
C HIS A 53 2.91 21.52 20.66
N GLY A 54 3.70 20.58 21.18
CA GLY A 54 4.40 19.60 20.36
C GLY A 54 5.32 18.69 21.16
N SER A 55 6.14 17.90 20.47
CA SER A 55 7.10 16.98 21.08
C SER A 55 8.31 16.82 20.18
N ARG A 56 9.51 17.01 20.75
CA ARG A 56 10.79 16.74 20.08
C ARG A 56 11.41 15.48 20.67
N ILE A 57 11.67 14.48 19.83
CA ILE A 57 12.32 13.23 20.22
C ILE A 57 13.74 13.25 19.64
N ILE A 58 14.74 13.07 20.50
CA ILE A 58 16.16 13.07 20.12
C ILE A 58 16.74 11.70 20.45
N ILE A 59 17.16 10.98 19.42
CA ILE A 59 17.82 9.67 19.54
C ILE A 59 19.30 9.90 19.20
N TYR A 60 20.17 9.48 20.10
CA TYR A 60 21.63 9.59 19.99
C TYR A 60 22.26 8.23 20.34
N ASN A 61 23.58 8.11 20.16
CA ASN A 61 24.29 6.82 20.22
C ASN A 61 23.65 5.78 19.28
N LEU A 62 23.48 6.18 18.01
CA LEU A 62 22.93 5.34 16.95
C LEU A 62 23.75 4.05 16.79
N TRP A 63 23.09 2.98 16.35
CA TRP A 63 23.71 1.67 16.24
C TRP A 63 24.85 1.65 15.20
N LEU A 64 25.93 0.97 15.58
CA LEU A 64 27.11 0.72 14.77
C LEU A 64 27.23 -0.79 14.53
N ASN A 65 27.54 -1.16 13.30
CA ASN A 65 27.83 -2.54 12.94
C ASN A 65 29.20 -3.00 13.50
N ASN A 66 29.55 -4.27 13.29
CA ASN A 66 30.82 -4.86 13.75
C ASN A 66 32.08 -4.18 13.17
N GLU A 67 31.93 -3.37 12.11
CA GLU A 67 33.00 -2.66 11.41
C GLU A 67 33.13 -1.20 11.88
N GLY A 68 32.28 -0.77 12.83
CA GLY A 68 32.20 0.62 13.29
C GLY A 68 31.46 1.57 12.34
N LYS A 69 30.70 1.04 11.38
CA LYS A 69 29.88 1.82 10.44
C LYS A 69 28.44 1.94 10.95
N MET A 70 27.82 3.10 10.77
CA MET A 70 26.39 3.29 11.07
C MET A 70 25.51 2.51 10.07
N GLU A 71 24.44 1.90 10.57
CA GLU A 71 23.35 1.33 9.73
C GLU A 71 22.75 2.40 8.81
N LEU A 72 22.46 3.56 9.40
CA LEU A 72 21.87 4.71 8.73
C LEU A 72 22.97 5.56 8.06
N ASP A 73 22.83 5.74 6.76
CA ASP A 73 23.62 6.60 5.92
C ASP A 73 22.94 7.97 5.75
N PHE A 74 23.68 9.01 6.12
CA PHE A 74 23.30 10.42 6.04
C PHE A 74 24.14 11.20 5.00
N GLN A 75 24.98 10.52 4.21
CA GLN A 75 25.97 11.15 3.33
C GLN A 75 25.70 10.90 1.85
N SER A 76 25.23 9.70 1.44
CA SER A 76 24.99 9.40 0.02
C SER A 76 23.88 10.26 -0.62
N ASP A 77 22.93 10.75 0.18
CA ASP A 77 21.86 11.63 -0.26
C ASP A 77 21.59 12.70 0.81
N PRO A 78 21.77 13.99 0.52
CA PRO A 78 21.54 15.07 1.49
C PRO A 78 20.06 15.26 1.83
N GLU A 79 19.13 14.79 1.00
CA GLU A 79 17.68 14.91 1.21
C GLU A 79 17.05 13.62 1.75
N ASP A 80 17.80 12.53 1.95
CA ASP A 80 17.29 11.23 2.42
C ASP A 80 18.09 10.70 3.63
N ILE A 81 17.56 9.65 4.26
CA ILE A 81 18.28 8.78 5.20
C ILE A 81 18.16 7.38 4.62
N ARG A 82 19.29 6.75 4.34
CA ARG A 82 19.31 5.43 3.69
C ARG A 82 19.86 4.36 4.60
N ILE A 83 19.52 3.10 4.35
CA ILE A 83 20.22 1.96 4.96
C ILE A 83 21.38 1.60 4.04
N SER A 84 22.56 1.35 4.62
CA SER A 84 23.68 0.80 3.87
C SER A 84 23.31 -0.57 3.30
N CYS A 85 23.12 -0.69 1.99
CA CYS A 85 22.97 -2.01 1.37
C CYS A 85 24.30 -2.78 1.51
N ASP A 86 24.29 -3.85 2.29
CA ASP A 86 25.49 -4.67 2.50
C ASP A 86 26.00 -5.24 1.17
N ALA A 87 27.32 -5.18 1.01
CA ALA A 87 28.02 -5.59 -0.21
C ALA A 87 27.92 -7.11 -0.49
N GLU A 88 27.41 -7.90 0.46
CA GLU A 88 27.19 -9.35 0.32
C GLU A 88 26.16 -9.71 -0.77
N SER A 89 25.30 -8.78 -1.19
CA SER A 89 24.35 -9.02 -2.29
C SER A 89 25.00 -9.11 -3.68
N GLY A 90 26.30 -8.80 -3.81
CA GLY A 90 27.08 -8.93 -5.06
C GLY A 90 26.65 -8.01 -6.20
N LYS A 91 25.61 -7.18 -6.00
CA LYS A 91 25.11 -6.22 -6.99
C LYS A 91 25.79 -4.87 -6.80
N SER A 92 26.78 -4.60 -7.63
CA SER A 92 27.29 -3.24 -7.82
C SER A 92 26.13 -2.30 -8.19
N CYS A 93 25.97 -1.19 -7.47
CA CYS A 93 24.98 -0.13 -7.74
C CYS A 93 25.31 0.70 -8.99
N SER A 94 25.76 0.05 -10.08
CA SER A 94 26.23 0.66 -11.33
C SER A 94 25.31 0.36 -12.53
N SER A 95 24.33 -0.54 -12.40
CA SER A 95 23.31 -0.77 -13.42
C SER A 95 21.93 -0.29 -12.95
N THR A 96 21.59 0.96 -13.24
CA THR A 96 20.27 1.54 -12.93
C THR A 96 19.21 1.01 -13.91
N SER A 97 18.77 -0.25 -13.73
CA SER A 97 17.62 -0.74 -14.50
C SER A 97 16.34 -0.08 -13.99
N VAL A 98 15.32 0.05 -14.86
CA VAL A 98 13.99 0.57 -14.47
C VAL A 98 13.41 -0.22 -13.29
N SER A 99 13.73 -1.52 -13.19
CA SER A 99 13.28 -2.35 -12.07
C SER A 99 13.96 -2.00 -10.74
N ASP A 100 15.21 -1.53 -10.74
CA ASP A 100 15.94 -1.22 -9.49
C ASP A 100 15.49 0.12 -8.89
N LEU A 101 15.05 1.05 -9.75
CA LEU A 101 14.48 2.34 -9.34
C LEU A 101 12.98 2.25 -8.97
N HIS A 102 12.28 1.16 -9.32
CA HIS A 102 10.88 1.00 -8.97
C HIS A 102 10.66 1.02 -7.45
N LEU A 103 9.58 1.67 -7.02
CA LEU A 103 9.23 1.96 -5.64
C LEU A 103 9.49 0.79 -4.67
N ALA A 104 8.97 -0.40 -4.94
CA ALA A 104 9.14 -1.60 -4.09
C ALA A 104 10.59 -1.98 -3.75
N ASN A 105 11.56 -1.63 -4.61
CA ASN A 105 12.97 -1.84 -4.35
C ASN A 105 13.56 -0.67 -3.56
N THR A 106 13.18 0.57 -3.88
CA THR A 106 13.57 1.76 -3.09
C THR A 106 13.09 1.71 -1.63
N LEU A 107 11.92 1.10 -1.35
CA LEU A 107 11.39 0.91 0.01
C LEU A 107 12.32 0.10 0.93
N GLN A 108 13.24 -0.69 0.38
CA GLN A 108 14.15 -1.54 1.15
C GLN A 108 15.33 -0.77 1.74
N TYR A 109 15.63 0.42 1.22
CA TYR A 109 16.81 1.19 1.62
C TYR A 109 16.60 2.71 1.75
N SER A 110 15.52 3.30 1.22
CA SER A 110 15.24 4.75 1.30
C SER A 110 14.12 5.04 2.29
N LEU A 111 14.42 5.84 3.32
CA LEU A 111 13.40 6.30 4.26
C LEU A 111 12.42 7.24 3.57
N ARG A 112 12.87 8.14 2.68
CA ARG A 112 12.00 9.01 1.88
C ARG A 112 10.96 8.22 1.08
N ALA A 113 11.38 7.15 0.41
CA ALA A 113 10.47 6.26 -0.30
C ALA A 113 9.47 5.60 0.65
N TYR A 114 9.92 5.07 1.80
CA TYR A 114 9.04 4.45 2.80
C TYR A 114 8.01 5.41 3.38
N LEU A 115 8.42 6.65 3.68
CA LEU A 115 7.54 7.70 4.18
C LEU A 115 6.47 8.12 3.15
N SER A 116 6.79 8.09 1.84
CA SER A 116 5.85 8.48 0.77
C SER A 116 4.59 7.61 0.70
N VAL A 117 4.71 6.31 1.04
CA VAL A 117 3.62 5.31 1.01
C VAL A 117 3.15 4.89 2.40
N LEU A 118 3.67 5.50 3.46
CA LEU A 118 3.47 5.03 4.83
C LEU A 118 2.01 4.99 5.25
N TYR A 119 1.24 5.93 4.71
CA TYR A 119 -0.16 6.13 4.98
C TYR A 119 -1.00 5.90 3.72
N LEU A 120 -2.17 5.26 3.86
CA LEU A 120 -3.07 5.05 2.72
C LEU A 120 -3.67 6.38 2.23
N GLN A 121 -3.93 7.30 3.15
CA GLN A 121 -4.40 8.67 2.92
C GLN A 121 -3.70 9.62 3.90
N ILE A 122 -3.30 10.80 3.43
CA ILE A 122 -2.71 11.84 4.28
C ILE A 122 -3.75 12.96 4.53
N PRO A 123 -4.02 13.34 5.80
CA PRO A 123 -4.85 14.49 6.12
C PRO A 123 -4.27 15.81 5.59
N GLU A 124 -5.13 16.77 5.24
CA GLU A 124 -4.73 18.06 4.63
C GLU A 124 -3.70 18.86 5.47
N ASN A 125 -3.81 18.79 6.80
CA ASN A 125 -2.93 19.49 7.74
C ASN A 125 -1.74 18.63 8.22
N PHE A 126 -1.42 17.52 7.54
CA PHE A 126 -0.30 16.65 7.88
C PHE A 126 0.73 16.62 6.75
N CYS A 127 1.99 16.92 7.08
CA CYS A 127 3.11 16.77 6.17
C CYS A 127 4.30 16.15 6.90
N ILE A 128 5.14 15.44 6.16
CA ILE A 128 6.36 14.83 6.69
C ILE A 128 7.54 15.59 6.09
N TRP A 129 8.41 16.12 6.95
CA TRP A 129 9.67 16.74 6.54
C TRP A 129 10.82 15.79 6.85
N LEU A 130 11.65 15.52 5.85
CA LEU A 130 12.88 14.75 5.99
C LEU A 130 14.03 15.61 5.48
N ARG A 131 15.04 15.84 6.32
CA ARG A 131 16.26 16.62 6.00
C ARG A 131 16.00 17.97 5.32
N GLY A 132 15.02 18.73 5.83
CA GLY A 132 14.68 20.06 5.29
C GLY A 132 13.83 20.06 4.01
N ARG A 133 13.35 18.90 3.56
CA ARG A 133 12.45 18.76 2.41
C ARG A 133 11.19 17.99 2.77
N ILE A 134 10.05 18.50 2.31
CA ILE A 134 8.77 17.77 2.35
C ILE A 134 8.93 16.43 1.63
N VAL A 135 8.35 15.36 2.17
CA VAL A 135 8.21 14.07 1.51
C VAL A 135 6.93 14.11 0.68
N GLU A 136 7.05 13.93 -0.63
CA GLU A 136 5.89 13.83 -1.52
C GLU A 136 5.10 12.55 -1.22
N TYR A 137 3.79 12.67 -1.04
CA TYR A 137 2.89 11.55 -0.83
C TYR A 137 2.68 10.77 -2.13
N HIS A 138 2.81 9.45 -2.05
CA HIS A 138 2.65 8.55 -3.18
C HIS A 138 1.51 7.55 -2.93
N ASN A 139 0.44 7.64 -3.73
CA ASN A 139 -0.67 6.70 -3.67
C ASN A 139 -0.50 5.59 -4.71
N ILE A 140 -0.11 4.39 -4.25
CA ILE A 140 0.14 3.22 -5.10
C ILE A 140 -1.08 2.84 -5.96
N ALA A 141 -2.31 3.08 -5.50
CA ALA A 141 -3.51 2.74 -6.26
C ALA A 141 -3.70 3.62 -7.52
N ARG A 142 -3.07 4.80 -7.58
CA ARG A 142 -3.07 5.67 -8.77
C ARG A 142 -2.13 5.18 -9.88
N ASP A 143 -1.14 4.36 -9.54
CA ASP A 143 -0.18 3.79 -10.49
C ASP A 143 -0.70 2.50 -11.17
N LEU A 144 -1.95 2.11 -10.89
CA LEU A 144 -2.59 0.91 -11.41
C LEU A 144 -3.31 1.17 -12.74
N LYS A 145 -2.88 0.48 -13.80
CA LYS A 145 -3.59 0.29 -15.06
C LYS A 145 -4.67 -0.78 -14.90
N TYR A 146 -5.83 -0.52 -15.52
CA TYR A 146 -7.03 -1.37 -15.48
C TYR A 146 -7.46 -1.75 -14.04
N PRO A 147 -7.65 -0.78 -13.13
CA PRO A 147 -7.97 -1.08 -11.74
C PRO A 147 -9.36 -1.68 -11.59
N GLU A 148 -9.45 -2.83 -10.91
CA GLU A 148 -10.70 -3.42 -10.42
C GLU A 148 -10.82 -3.29 -8.91
N PHE A 149 -12.05 -3.15 -8.42
CA PHE A 149 -12.36 -3.02 -7.00
C PHE A 149 -13.13 -4.25 -6.52
N ILE A 150 -12.40 -5.22 -5.96
CA ILE A 150 -12.98 -6.50 -5.52
C ILE A 150 -13.35 -6.41 -4.04
N VAL A 151 -14.61 -6.69 -3.74
CA VAL A 151 -15.14 -6.66 -2.37
C VAL A 151 -14.94 -8.02 -1.71
N TYR A 152 -14.16 -8.07 -0.63
CA TYR A 152 -14.01 -9.24 0.23
C TYR A 152 -14.77 -9.07 1.55
N LYS A 153 -15.51 -10.10 1.95
CA LYS A 153 -16.26 -10.16 3.21
C LYS A 153 -15.77 -11.37 4.01
N PRO A 154 -14.81 -11.21 4.95
CA PRO A 154 -14.33 -12.31 5.76
C PRO A 154 -15.48 -12.89 6.60
N GLN A 155 -15.65 -14.22 6.55
CA GLN A 155 -16.64 -14.93 7.36
C GLN A 155 -15.94 -15.60 8.54
N ASN A 156 -16.30 -15.18 9.76
CA ASN A 156 -15.75 -15.72 10.99
C ASN A 156 -16.87 -16.04 12.00
N GLY A 157 -17.14 -17.33 12.23
CA GLY A 157 -18.08 -17.79 13.26
C GLY A 157 -19.51 -17.25 13.17
N GLY A 158 -19.96 -16.75 12.01
CA GLY A 158 -21.27 -16.11 11.85
C GLY A 158 -21.30 -14.60 12.09
N CYS A 159 -20.23 -14.00 12.62
CA CYS A 159 -20.07 -12.55 12.67
C CYS A 159 -19.56 -12.02 11.32
N LYS A 160 -20.20 -10.96 10.83
CA LYS A 160 -19.74 -10.21 9.65
C LYS A 160 -18.72 -9.18 10.12
N GLU A 161 -17.43 -9.52 10.03
CA GLU A 161 -16.36 -8.51 10.08
C GLU A 161 -16.46 -7.58 8.86
N GLY A 162 -15.88 -6.38 8.96
CA GLY A 162 -16.06 -5.30 8.00
C GLY A 162 -15.76 -5.72 6.55
N SER A 163 -16.59 -5.24 5.62
CA SER A 163 -16.37 -5.45 4.19
C SER A 163 -15.15 -4.67 3.71
N ILE A 164 -14.24 -5.33 3.00
CA ILE A 164 -12.99 -4.74 2.51
C ILE A 164 -13.08 -4.56 1.01
N ILE A 165 -12.58 -3.43 0.53
CA ILE A 165 -12.40 -3.15 -0.89
C ILE A 165 -10.91 -3.34 -1.19
N THR A 166 -10.59 -4.35 -2.00
CA THR A 166 -9.25 -4.54 -2.55
C THR A 166 -9.21 -3.89 -3.92
N SER A 167 -8.36 -2.89 -4.08
CA SER A 167 -8.03 -2.36 -5.41
C SER A 167 -6.96 -3.26 -6.00
N ILE A 168 -7.15 -3.80 -7.20
CA ILE A 168 -6.18 -4.64 -7.90
C ILE A 168 -5.99 -4.12 -9.32
N GLY A 169 -4.75 -4.11 -9.82
CA GLY A 169 -4.46 -3.67 -11.17
C GLY A 169 -3.07 -4.08 -11.60
N PHE A 170 -2.68 -3.70 -12.82
CA PHE A 170 -1.30 -3.83 -13.26
C PHE A 170 -0.52 -2.54 -13.02
N LEU A 171 0.75 -2.62 -12.61
CA LEU A 171 1.63 -1.46 -12.55
C LEU A 171 1.72 -0.75 -13.91
N LYS A 172 1.79 0.58 -13.89
CA LYS A 172 2.05 1.42 -15.08
C LYS A 172 3.29 0.98 -15.88
N GLU A 173 4.30 0.42 -15.21
CA GLU A 173 5.55 -0.10 -15.78
C GLU A 173 5.49 -1.58 -16.22
N ALA A 174 4.37 -2.28 -16.03
CA ALA A 174 4.19 -3.62 -16.60
C ALA A 174 4.11 -3.54 -18.15
N PRO A 175 4.71 -4.49 -18.89
CA PRO A 175 5.33 -5.74 -18.42
C PRO A 175 6.83 -5.65 -18.09
N LEU A 176 7.45 -4.47 -18.26
CA LEU A 176 8.90 -4.25 -18.18
C LEU A 176 9.46 -4.64 -16.81
N VAL A 177 8.75 -4.27 -15.74
CA VAL A 177 9.13 -4.54 -14.35
C VAL A 177 8.50 -5.84 -13.85
N ASN A 178 9.23 -6.62 -13.03
CA ASN A 178 8.80 -7.94 -12.52
C ASN A 178 8.14 -7.88 -11.12
N ILE A 179 7.63 -6.71 -10.73
CA ILE A 179 7.20 -6.46 -9.35
C ILE A 179 5.70 -6.71 -9.24
N HIS A 180 5.30 -7.36 -8.15
CA HIS A 180 3.94 -7.80 -7.91
C HIS A 180 3.71 -8.07 -6.42
N GLY A 181 2.46 -7.98 -5.98
CA GLY A 181 2.07 -8.22 -4.59
C GLY A 181 1.09 -7.18 -4.05
N PHE A 182 0.64 -7.39 -2.81
CA PHE A 182 -0.36 -6.55 -2.16
C PHE A 182 0.27 -5.61 -1.13
N ASN A 183 -0.11 -4.35 -1.18
CA ASN A 183 0.21 -3.36 -0.15
C ASN A 183 -0.93 -3.36 0.87
N VAL A 184 -0.68 -3.95 2.04
CA VAL A 184 -1.68 -4.16 3.08
C VAL A 184 -1.53 -3.09 4.17
N TYR A 185 -2.58 -2.31 4.36
CA TYR A 185 -2.69 -1.27 5.39
C TYR A 185 -3.56 -1.76 6.55
N HIS A 186 -3.36 -1.19 7.73
CA HIS A 186 -4.24 -1.35 8.89
C HIS A 186 -4.33 -0.01 9.62
N ARG A 187 -5.55 0.53 9.74
CA ARG A 187 -5.89 1.84 10.30
C ARG A 187 -5.05 2.94 9.67
N ASN A 188 -5.18 3.06 8.36
CA ASN A 188 -4.42 3.97 7.51
C ASN A 188 -2.88 3.76 7.48
N ARG A 189 -2.27 2.82 8.23
CA ARG A 189 -0.81 2.59 8.26
C ARG A 189 -0.42 1.35 7.45
N LEU A 190 0.56 1.46 6.55
CA LEU A 190 1.13 0.34 5.82
C LEU A 190 1.72 -0.69 6.80
N ILE A 191 1.46 -1.99 6.61
CA ILE A 191 2.04 -3.09 7.42
C ILE A 191 2.90 -3.99 6.54
N LEU A 192 2.36 -4.44 5.39
CA LEU A 192 3.08 -5.29 4.44
C LEU A 192 3.17 -4.59 3.07
N PRO A 193 4.35 -4.09 2.66
CA PRO A 193 4.60 -3.61 1.30
C PRO A 193 4.77 -4.78 0.32
N PHE A 194 4.14 -4.69 -0.86
CA PHE A 194 4.31 -5.64 -1.99
C PHE A 194 4.30 -7.14 -1.59
N TRP A 195 3.39 -7.54 -0.69
CA TRP A 195 3.31 -8.91 -0.18
C TRP A 195 2.97 -9.91 -1.29
N ASN A 196 3.87 -10.85 -1.53
CA ASN A 196 3.72 -11.86 -2.57
C ASN A 196 2.91 -13.07 -2.10
N VAL A 197 1.59 -13.03 -2.33
CA VAL A 197 0.65 -14.13 -2.03
C VAL A 197 0.61 -15.23 -3.11
N ALA A 198 1.05 -14.92 -4.33
CA ALA A 198 1.01 -15.86 -5.46
C ALA A 198 2.21 -16.82 -5.48
N GLY A 199 3.35 -16.37 -4.94
CA GLY A 199 4.64 -17.04 -4.94
C GLY A 199 5.49 -16.67 -6.16
N SER A 200 6.81 -16.65 -5.97
CA SER A 200 7.80 -16.20 -6.99
C SER A 200 7.81 -17.02 -8.30
N SER A 201 7.18 -18.19 -8.33
CA SER A 201 7.24 -19.14 -9.46
C SER A 201 6.17 -18.88 -10.54
N THR A 202 5.10 -18.13 -10.25
CA THR A 202 4.00 -17.97 -11.21
C THR A 202 4.21 -16.79 -12.14
N THR A 203 4.35 -17.03 -13.45
CA THR A 203 4.25 -15.96 -14.47
C THR A 203 2.91 -15.23 -14.41
N ARG A 204 1.86 -15.88 -13.88
CA ARG A 204 0.49 -15.37 -13.70
C ARG A 204 0.29 -14.29 -12.64
N SER A 205 1.35 -13.77 -12.02
CA SER A 205 1.27 -12.64 -11.08
C SER A 205 2.06 -11.41 -11.53
N ARG A 206 2.84 -11.49 -12.62
CA ARG A 206 3.82 -10.46 -12.97
C ARG A 206 3.16 -9.11 -13.23
N GLY A 207 3.62 -8.07 -12.54
CA GLY A 207 3.09 -6.71 -12.68
C GLY A 207 1.76 -6.48 -11.96
N ILE A 208 1.10 -7.49 -11.39
CA ILE A 208 -0.14 -7.30 -10.63
C ILE A 208 0.20 -6.75 -9.25
N VAL A 209 -0.35 -5.58 -8.94
CA VAL A 209 -0.26 -4.97 -7.62
C VAL A 209 -1.65 -4.70 -7.10
N GLY A 210 -1.84 -4.95 -5.81
CA GLY A 210 -3.07 -4.60 -5.11
C GLY A 210 -2.82 -3.70 -3.91
N VAL A 211 -3.88 -3.03 -3.47
CA VAL A 211 -3.93 -2.16 -2.29
C VAL A 211 -5.20 -2.46 -1.52
N LEU A 212 -5.08 -2.74 -0.22
CA LEU A 212 -6.23 -2.96 0.66
C LEU A 212 -5.96 -2.50 2.09
N GLU A 213 -7.02 -2.19 2.83
CA GLU A 213 -6.99 -1.96 4.27
C GLU A 213 -7.65 -3.13 5.00
N ALA A 214 -6.91 -3.78 5.90
CA ALA A 214 -7.26 -5.05 6.54
C ALA A 214 -7.48 -4.87 8.06
N ASN A 215 -8.46 -4.05 8.45
CA ASN A 215 -8.73 -3.66 9.85
C ASN A 215 -9.26 -4.76 10.78
N PHE A 216 -9.46 -5.97 10.26
CA PHE A 216 -9.98 -7.15 10.96
C PHE A 216 -8.87 -8.11 11.45
N ILE A 217 -7.64 -7.96 10.95
CA ILE A 217 -6.46 -8.72 11.38
C ILE A 217 -5.53 -7.82 12.18
N GLN A 218 -4.96 -8.34 13.27
CA GLN A 218 -4.08 -7.56 14.15
C GLN A 218 -2.63 -7.62 13.65
N PRO A 219 -1.94 -6.46 13.55
CA PRO A 219 -0.50 -6.42 13.32
C PRO A 219 0.29 -7.04 14.48
N THR A 220 1.47 -7.58 14.19
CA THR A 220 2.45 -8.00 15.20
C THR A 220 2.97 -6.81 16.02
N HIS A 221 3.66 -7.10 17.13
CA HIS A 221 4.24 -6.08 18.03
C HIS A 221 5.07 -4.99 17.30
N ASN A 222 5.89 -5.37 16.31
CA ASN A 222 6.71 -4.43 15.54
C ASN A 222 5.96 -3.75 14.35
N LYS A 223 4.71 -4.15 14.10
CA LYS A 223 3.84 -3.63 13.02
C LYS A 223 4.43 -3.79 11.60
N GLN A 224 5.27 -4.81 11.38
CA GLN A 224 5.81 -5.17 10.06
C GLN A 224 5.22 -6.49 9.50
N ASP A 225 4.30 -7.12 10.23
CA ASP A 225 3.55 -8.29 9.79
C ASP A 225 2.21 -8.34 10.55
N PHE A 226 1.39 -9.35 10.27
CA PHE A 226 0.15 -9.66 11.00
C PHE A 226 0.27 -10.98 11.76
N GLU A 227 -0.53 -11.10 12.82
CA GLU A 227 -0.68 -12.36 13.56
C GLU A 227 -1.18 -13.48 12.64
N LYS A 228 -0.52 -14.64 12.68
CA LYS A 228 -0.78 -15.79 11.79
C LYS A 228 -2.03 -16.59 12.21
N THR A 229 -3.14 -15.88 12.27
CA THR A 229 -4.47 -16.41 12.59
C THR A 229 -5.10 -17.12 11.40
N PRO A 230 -6.14 -17.96 11.60
CA PRO A 230 -6.91 -18.53 10.49
C PRO A 230 -7.58 -17.47 9.59
N LEU A 231 -7.85 -16.26 10.11
CA LEU A 231 -8.32 -15.11 9.32
C LEU A 231 -7.25 -14.61 8.34
N PHE A 232 -6.00 -14.47 8.82
CA PHE A 232 -4.86 -14.10 7.97
C PHE A 232 -4.69 -15.10 6.81
N GLN A 233 -4.74 -16.41 7.10
CA GLN A 233 -4.64 -17.46 6.08
C GLN A 233 -5.80 -17.45 5.08
N LYS A 234 -7.04 -17.17 5.53
CA LYS A 234 -8.19 -16.97 4.63
C LYS A 234 -7.99 -15.77 3.70
N LEU A 235 -7.45 -14.67 4.22
CA LEU A 235 -7.13 -13.48 3.43
C LEU A 235 -6.03 -13.77 2.40
N GLU A 236 -4.93 -14.40 2.80
CA GLU A 236 -3.82 -14.80 1.93
C GLU A 236 -4.31 -15.64 0.74
N ASN A 237 -5.10 -16.68 1.03
CA ASN A 237 -5.70 -17.53 0.00
C ASN A 237 -6.64 -16.73 -0.93
N ARG A 238 -7.48 -15.84 -0.39
CA ARG A 238 -8.37 -15.03 -1.24
C ARG A 238 -7.62 -14.01 -2.10
N LEU A 239 -6.56 -13.38 -1.60
CA LEU A 239 -5.72 -12.47 -2.38
C LEU A 239 -5.03 -13.20 -3.55
N LYS A 240 -4.61 -14.46 -3.31
CA LYS A 240 -4.06 -15.34 -4.35
C LYS A 240 -5.09 -15.71 -5.42
N GLU A 241 -6.31 -16.07 -5.02
CA GLU A 241 -7.43 -16.28 -5.95
C GLU A 241 -7.74 -15.03 -6.78
N MET A 242 -7.89 -13.87 -6.14
CA MET A 242 -8.14 -12.58 -6.81
C MET A 242 -7.04 -12.24 -7.83
N THR A 243 -5.78 -12.56 -7.54
CA THR A 243 -4.66 -12.38 -8.48
C THR A 243 -4.84 -13.24 -9.74
N TRP A 244 -5.24 -14.50 -9.59
CA TRP A 244 -5.43 -15.42 -10.72
C TRP A 244 -6.69 -15.09 -11.53
N GLU A 245 -7.79 -14.74 -10.86
CA GLU A 245 -9.02 -14.24 -11.48
C GLU A 245 -8.70 -13.03 -12.35
N TYR A 246 -8.08 -11.99 -11.77
CA TYR A 246 -7.71 -10.77 -12.48
C TYR A 246 -6.75 -11.04 -13.66
N TRP A 247 -5.71 -11.87 -13.46
CA TRP A 247 -4.76 -12.23 -14.53
C TRP A 247 -5.47 -12.89 -15.72
N ASP A 248 -6.33 -13.87 -15.48
CA ASP A 248 -6.96 -14.66 -16.55
C ASP A 248 -7.88 -13.81 -17.43
N TYR A 249 -8.47 -12.72 -16.91
CA TYR A 249 -9.24 -11.75 -17.69
C TYR A 249 -8.37 -10.66 -18.34
N HIS A 250 -7.36 -10.12 -17.64
CA HIS A 250 -6.70 -8.87 -18.03
C HIS A 250 -5.31 -9.03 -18.64
N CYS A 251 -4.66 -10.20 -18.59
CA CYS A 251 -3.28 -10.38 -19.07
C CYS A 251 -3.06 -9.97 -20.53
N GLY A 252 -4.06 -10.19 -21.40
CA GLY A 252 -4.01 -9.78 -22.80
C GLY A 252 -3.94 -8.26 -23.03
N LEU A 253 -4.43 -7.44 -22.09
CA LEU A 253 -4.47 -5.98 -22.21
C LEU A 253 -3.08 -5.33 -22.09
N ILE A 254 -2.10 -6.04 -21.53
CA ILE A 254 -0.71 -5.59 -21.38
C ILE A 254 0.24 -6.35 -22.32
N GLY A 255 -0.30 -7.14 -23.25
CA GLY A 255 0.47 -7.88 -24.25
C GLY A 255 1.08 -9.18 -23.73
N TYR A 256 0.70 -9.66 -22.54
CA TYR A 256 1.01 -11.03 -22.13
C TYR A 256 0.19 -12.03 -22.96
N HIS A 257 0.78 -13.18 -23.26
CA HIS A 257 0.08 -14.25 -23.97
C HIS A 257 -1.01 -14.88 -23.07
N ALA A 258 -2.28 -14.63 -23.40
CA ALA A 258 -3.42 -15.19 -22.70
C ALA A 258 -3.41 -16.73 -22.79
N THR A 259 -3.18 -17.41 -21.67
CA THR A 259 -3.11 -18.90 -21.62
C THR A 259 -4.48 -19.59 -21.64
N LYS A 260 -5.58 -18.84 -21.51
CA LYS A 260 -6.95 -19.34 -21.70
C LYS A 260 -7.60 -18.65 -22.89
N ARG A 261 -8.08 -19.45 -23.87
CA ARG A 261 -9.13 -18.99 -24.77
C ARG A 261 -10.42 -18.91 -23.96
N LEU A 262 -11.08 -17.75 -23.93
CA LEU A 262 -12.43 -17.65 -23.37
C LEU A 262 -13.32 -18.71 -24.02
N HIS A 263 -13.95 -19.57 -23.22
CA HIS A 263 -15.10 -20.31 -23.70
C HIS A 263 -16.22 -19.30 -23.94
N LYS A 264 -16.57 -19.08 -25.21
CA LYS A 264 -17.85 -18.43 -25.53
C LYS A 264 -18.96 -19.28 -24.89
N PRO A 265 -19.99 -18.68 -24.28
CA PRO A 265 -21.14 -19.44 -23.83
C PRO A 265 -21.77 -20.11 -25.05
N SER A 266 -21.70 -21.45 -25.09
CA SER A 266 -22.24 -22.25 -26.18
C SER A 266 -23.75 -22.02 -26.27
N GLN A 267 -24.22 -21.42 -27.37
CA GLN A 267 -25.65 -21.40 -27.63
C GLN A 267 -26.14 -22.83 -27.80
N VAL A 268 -27.21 -23.16 -27.07
CA VAL A 268 -27.87 -24.46 -27.16
C VAL A 268 -28.65 -24.50 -28.46
N SER A 269 -28.16 -25.27 -29.44
CA SER A 269 -28.96 -25.72 -30.58
C SER A 269 -29.07 -27.24 -30.52
N SER A 270 -30.23 -27.71 -30.09
CA SER A 270 -30.63 -29.11 -30.16
C SER A 270 -30.73 -29.58 -31.61
N GLU A 271 -30.07 -30.68 -31.97
CA GLU A 271 -30.69 -31.69 -32.84
C GLU A 271 -29.95 -33.02 -32.76
N SER A 272 -30.70 -34.11 -32.93
CA SER A 272 -30.25 -35.48 -32.73
C SER A 272 -30.16 -36.25 -34.04
N ARG A 273 -29.19 -37.17 -34.15
CA ARG A 273 -29.32 -38.46 -34.86
C ARG A 273 -28.10 -39.36 -34.63
N GLN A 274 -28.38 -40.65 -34.39
CA GLN A 274 -27.38 -41.71 -34.28
C GLN A 274 -26.85 -42.13 -35.67
N LYS A 275 -25.64 -42.69 -35.74
CA LYS A 275 -25.39 -43.99 -36.42
C LYS A 275 -23.99 -44.60 -36.16
N HIS A 276 -24.02 -45.93 -36.03
CA HIS A 276 -23.01 -46.96 -35.85
C HIS A 276 -21.51 -46.77 -36.22
N ALA A 277 -20.66 -47.09 -35.24
CA ALA A 277 -19.70 -48.22 -35.18
C ALA A 277 -18.72 -48.53 -36.33
N THR A 278 -17.44 -48.66 -35.95
CA THR A 278 -16.57 -49.81 -36.34
C THR A 278 -15.50 -50.09 -35.24
N THR A 279 -14.39 -50.79 -35.53
CA THR A 279 -13.98 -51.97 -34.72
C THR A 279 -12.45 -52.24 -34.72
N LYS A 280 -11.96 -52.98 -33.70
CA LYS A 280 -10.65 -53.68 -33.52
C LYS A 280 -9.54 -52.94 -32.72
N ARG A 281 -8.62 -53.58 -31.96
CA ARG A 281 -8.60 -54.81 -31.09
C ARG A 281 -7.16 -55.07 -30.55
N LYS A 282 -6.99 -55.36 -29.24
CA LYS A 282 -6.02 -56.29 -28.54
C LYS A 282 -5.82 -55.82 -27.08
N ASP A 283 -6.21 -56.55 -26.02
CA ASP A 283 -5.67 -57.81 -25.39
C ASP A 283 -4.41 -57.51 -24.51
N HIS A 284 -4.20 -57.93 -23.24
CA HIS A 284 -4.77 -58.94 -22.30
C HIS A 284 -4.79 -58.38 -20.82
N ASP A 285 -5.73 -58.75 -19.92
CA ASP A 285 -5.73 -59.85 -18.89
C ASP A 285 -4.55 -59.86 -17.87
N HIS A 286 -4.70 -60.15 -16.56
CA HIS A 286 -5.74 -60.83 -15.75
C HIS A 286 -5.98 -60.22 -14.34
N SER A 287 -7.09 -60.62 -13.68
CA SER A 287 -7.53 -60.25 -12.31
C SER A 287 -6.86 -61.01 -11.15
N ILE A 288 -7.06 -60.53 -9.91
CA ILE A 288 -7.46 -61.33 -8.72
C ILE A 288 -8.10 -60.39 -7.66
N GLU A 289 -9.24 -60.79 -7.11
CA GLU A 289 -9.93 -60.21 -5.94
C GLU A 289 -9.81 -61.20 -4.75
N PRO A 290 -10.15 -60.83 -3.50
CA PRO A 290 -11.38 -61.46 -2.98
C PRO A 290 -12.26 -60.63 -2.02
N GLU A 291 -13.54 -60.99 -2.01
CA GLU A 291 -14.62 -60.55 -1.12
C GLU A 291 -14.35 -60.71 0.40
N ILE A 292 -15.04 -59.90 1.24
CA ILE A 292 -15.73 -60.42 2.45
C ILE A 292 -17.15 -59.81 2.61
N LEU A 293 -18.13 -60.49 2.01
CA LEU A 293 -19.28 -61.13 2.67
C LEU A 293 -20.22 -60.36 3.67
N LYS A 294 -21.47 -60.14 3.20
CA LYS A 294 -22.79 -60.32 3.87
C LYS A 294 -23.08 -59.70 5.26
N ARG A 295 -24.24 -59.03 5.33
CA ARG A 295 -25.47 -59.60 5.95
C ARG A 295 -26.76 -58.90 5.50
N LYS A 296 -27.78 -59.70 5.17
CA LYS A 296 -29.18 -59.28 4.95
C LYS A 296 -30.09 -60.14 5.83
N ALA A 297 -31.02 -59.50 6.53
CA ALA A 297 -32.27 -60.06 7.06
C ALA A 297 -33.22 -58.86 7.25
N GLY A 298 -34.51 -58.87 6.95
CA GLY A 298 -35.34 -59.89 6.30
C GLY A 298 -36.65 -60.13 7.05
N LEU A 299 -37.77 -59.57 6.58
CA LEU A 299 -39.12 -60.19 6.54
C LEU A 299 -40.16 -59.21 5.92
N ARG A 300 -41.17 -59.75 5.21
CA ARG A 300 -42.36 -59.03 4.72
C ARG A 300 -43.46 -59.02 5.79
N VAL A 301 -44.32 -57.98 5.81
CA VAL A 301 -45.80 -58.07 5.74
C VAL A 301 -46.34 -56.78 5.08
N ASN A 302 -47.43 -56.87 4.31
CA ASN A 302 -48.13 -55.72 3.69
C ASN A 302 -49.27 -55.19 4.60
N LEU A 303 -49.68 -53.92 4.46
CA LEU A 303 -51.09 -53.50 4.21
C LEU A 303 -51.31 -51.96 4.34
N THR A 304 -52.22 -51.45 3.50
CA THR A 304 -53.01 -50.18 3.59
C THR A 304 -52.31 -48.80 3.68
N GLY A 305 -52.62 -47.93 2.71
CA GLY A 305 -52.48 -46.46 2.81
C GLY A 305 -53.75 -45.79 3.39
N PRO A 306 -54.01 -44.47 3.21
CA PRO A 306 -53.47 -43.56 2.19
C PRO A 306 -52.75 -42.30 2.72
N GLU A 307 -52.21 -41.51 1.78
CA GLU A 307 -51.63 -40.18 2.00
C GLU A 307 -52.71 -39.09 2.22
N SER A 308 -52.45 -38.13 3.11
CA SER A 308 -52.81 -36.71 2.95
C SER A 308 -52.36 -35.89 4.18
N ILE A 309 -51.26 -35.14 4.05
CA ILE A 309 -51.03 -33.94 4.88
C ILE A 309 -50.63 -32.82 3.92
N GLN A 310 -51.48 -31.80 3.84
CA GLN A 310 -51.27 -30.62 3.02
C GLN A 310 -50.32 -29.65 3.75
N ASN A 311 -49.24 -29.24 3.09
CA ASN A 311 -48.50 -28.03 3.44
C ASN A 311 -48.88 -26.92 2.44
N PRO A 312 -49.16 -25.68 2.89
CA PRO A 312 -49.65 -24.61 2.03
C PRO A 312 -48.53 -23.97 1.18
N PRO A 313 -48.84 -23.37 0.02
CA PRO A 313 -47.88 -22.65 -0.79
C PRO A 313 -47.61 -21.25 -0.23
N ALA A 314 -46.33 -20.86 -0.13
CA ALA A 314 -45.92 -19.52 0.31
C ALA A 314 -45.03 -18.81 -0.72
N THR A 315 -45.64 -17.79 -1.37
CA THR A 315 -45.01 -16.55 -1.89
C THR A 315 -43.87 -16.63 -2.91
N THR A 316 -44.23 -16.42 -4.19
CA THR A 316 -43.36 -16.07 -5.33
C THR A 316 -42.86 -14.60 -5.29
N THR A 317 -42.64 -14.02 -4.10
CA THR A 317 -42.49 -12.56 -3.94
C THR A 317 -41.03 -12.09 -3.86
N THR A 318 -40.06 -12.98 -3.66
CA THR A 318 -38.65 -12.61 -3.46
C THR A 318 -37.91 -12.25 -4.76
N SER A 319 -38.10 -12.98 -5.86
CA SER A 319 -37.31 -12.76 -7.09
C SER A 319 -37.52 -11.38 -7.72
N HIS A 320 -38.75 -10.86 -7.69
CA HIS A 320 -39.08 -9.58 -8.32
C HIS A 320 -38.46 -8.37 -7.58
N LEU A 321 -38.11 -8.51 -6.30
CA LEU A 321 -37.43 -7.45 -5.54
C LEU A 321 -35.92 -7.44 -5.83
N GLU A 322 -35.30 -8.62 -5.94
CA GLU A 322 -33.88 -8.76 -6.32
C GLU A 322 -33.62 -8.25 -7.74
N ASP A 323 -34.53 -8.53 -8.69
CA ASP A 323 -34.49 -7.96 -10.05
C ASP A 323 -34.59 -6.41 -10.04
N GLN A 324 -35.41 -5.86 -9.15
CA GLN A 324 -35.61 -4.41 -9.04
C GLN A 324 -34.38 -3.70 -8.43
N GLU A 325 -33.73 -4.33 -7.44
CA GLU A 325 -32.46 -3.87 -6.86
C GLU A 325 -31.31 -3.94 -7.87
N MET A 326 -31.23 -5.00 -8.67
CA MET A 326 -30.27 -5.13 -9.78
C MET A 326 -30.41 -4.02 -10.84
N VAL A 327 -31.63 -3.62 -11.19
CA VAL A 327 -31.86 -2.50 -12.12
C VAL A 327 -31.40 -1.16 -11.53
N LEU A 328 -31.60 -0.93 -10.23
CA LEU A 328 -31.12 0.26 -9.54
C LEU A 328 -29.59 0.29 -9.48
N LEU A 329 -28.96 -0.83 -9.12
CA LEU A 329 -27.50 -0.98 -9.11
C LEU A 329 -26.89 -0.74 -10.50
N LEU A 330 -27.49 -1.27 -11.58
CA LEU A 330 -27.01 -1.05 -12.94
C LEU A 330 -27.13 0.42 -13.37
N LYS A 331 -28.20 1.12 -12.96
CA LYS A 331 -28.38 2.55 -13.22
C LYS A 331 -27.36 3.40 -12.45
N GLU A 332 -27.11 3.06 -11.20
CA GLU A 332 -26.14 3.77 -10.35
C GLU A 332 -24.70 3.53 -10.82
N ASN A 333 -24.36 2.30 -11.24
CA ASN A 333 -23.03 1.99 -11.77
C ASN A 333 -22.76 2.78 -13.07
N LYS A 334 -23.75 2.90 -13.97
CA LYS A 334 -23.65 3.82 -15.14
C LYS A 334 -23.44 5.28 -14.74
N ARG A 335 -24.10 5.75 -13.68
CA ARG A 335 -23.92 7.12 -13.15
C ARG A 335 -22.51 7.32 -12.58
N LEU A 336 -21.97 6.31 -11.89
CA LEU A 336 -20.61 6.33 -11.37
C LEU A 336 -19.56 6.35 -12.49
N TYR A 337 -19.70 5.52 -13.53
CA TYR A 337 -18.80 5.57 -14.70
C TYR A 337 -18.80 6.94 -15.39
N ALA A 338 -19.97 7.56 -15.60
CA ALA A 338 -20.06 8.91 -16.17
C ALA A 338 -19.32 9.94 -15.31
N ARG A 339 -19.49 9.87 -13.98
CA ARG A 339 -18.82 10.78 -13.04
C ARG A 339 -17.31 10.53 -12.96
N CYS A 340 -16.85 9.29 -13.07
CA CYS A 340 -15.42 8.97 -13.16
C CYS A 340 -14.79 9.57 -14.42
N PHE A 341 -15.47 9.50 -15.57
CA PHE A 341 -15.02 10.12 -16.81
C PHE A 341 -14.96 11.65 -16.73
N GLU A 342 -15.91 12.30 -16.04
CA GLU A 342 -15.84 13.73 -15.74
C GLU A 342 -14.63 14.09 -14.85
N TYR A 343 -14.31 13.26 -13.86
CA TYR A 343 -13.12 13.44 -13.02
C TYR A 343 -11.81 13.25 -13.79
N GLU A 344 -11.73 12.25 -14.67
CA GLU A 344 -10.57 12.00 -15.54
C GLU A 344 -10.29 13.21 -16.44
N LYS A 345 -11.32 13.75 -17.11
CA LYS A 345 -11.20 14.96 -17.94
C LYS A 345 -10.78 16.20 -17.12
N MET A 346 -11.29 16.35 -15.90
CA MET A 346 -10.90 17.47 -15.03
C MET A 346 -9.46 17.34 -14.51
N ASP A 347 -8.96 16.11 -14.29
CA ASP A 347 -7.57 15.86 -13.94
C ASP A 347 -6.62 16.18 -15.10
N GLU A 348 -6.99 15.82 -16.34
CA GLU A 348 -6.26 16.23 -17.56
C GLU A 348 -6.18 17.77 -17.70
N GLU A 349 -7.31 18.48 -17.54
CA GLU A 349 -7.36 19.94 -17.57
C GLU A 349 -6.52 20.59 -16.45
N LEU A 350 -6.54 20.02 -15.25
CA LEU A 350 -5.74 20.50 -14.12
C LEU A 350 -4.24 20.26 -14.32
N ASN A 351 -3.85 19.08 -14.81
CA ASN A 351 -2.45 18.75 -15.14
C ASN A 351 -1.89 19.65 -16.26
N ALA A 352 -2.70 19.97 -17.26
CA ALA A 352 -2.35 20.96 -18.29
C ALA A 352 -2.10 22.35 -17.66
N LYS A 353 -2.98 22.79 -16.74
CA LYS A 353 -2.84 24.06 -16.03
C LYS A 353 -1.62 24.11 -15.11
N VAL A 354 -1.32 23.03 -14.37
CA VAL A 354 -0.10 22.91 -13.55
C VAL A 354 1.16 22.97 -14.44
N THR A 355 1.12 22.35 -15.62
CA THR A 355 2.23 22.39 -16.57
C THR A 355 2.48 23.81 -17.11
N LEU A 356 1.41 24.55 -17.42
CA LEU A 356 1.50 25.96 -17.83
C LEU A 356 2.07 26.84 -16.71
N LEU A 357 1.53 26.76 -15.49
CA LEU A 357 2.01 27.53 -14.33
C LEU A 357 3.49 27.23 -14.00
N ARG A 358 3.92 25.97 -14.14
CA ARG A 358 5.35 25.59 -13.99
C ARG A 358 6.25 26.22 -15.06
N LYS A 359 5.73 26.47 -16.27
CA LYS A 359 6.46 27.19 -17.33
C LYS A 359 6.55 28.69 -17.01
N GLU A 360 5.43 29.32 -16.64
CA GLU A 360 5.36 30.73 -16.26
C GLU A 360 6.27 31.03 -15.06
N LEU A 361 6.29 30.16 -14.04
CA LEU A 361 7.20 30.29 -12.89
C LEU A 361 8.68 30.30 -13.32
N LYS A 362 9.06 29.41 -14.26
CA LYS A 362 10.42 29.36 -14.82
C LYS A 362 10.74 30.56 -15.73
N GLU A 363 9.75 31.26 -16.24
CA GLU A 363 9.92 32.50 -17.02
C GLU A 363 10.11 33.69 -16.07
N ALA A 364 9.26 33.83 -15.06
CA ALA A 364 9.40 34.83 -13.99
C ALA A 364 10.74 34.69 -13.23
N GLN A 365 11.16 33.46 -12.89
CA GLN A 365 12.47 33.21 -12.26
C GLN A 365 13.65 33.64 -13.15
N ARG A 366 13.55 33.46 -14.47
CA ARG A 366 14.57 33.92 -15.42
C ARG A 366 14.58 35.44 -15.56
N GLU A 367 13.43 36.12 -15.47
CA GLU A 367 13.39 37.58 -15.45
C GLU A 367 13.92 38.17 -14.15
N TYR A 368 13.52 37.62 -13.01
CA TYR A 368 14.08 38.01 -11.71
C TYR A 368 15.61 37.87 -11.70
N GLY A 369 16.14 36.76 -12.24
CA GLY A 369 17.59 36.57 -12.39
C GLY A 369 18.28 37.60 -13.30
N ARG A 370 17.63 38.04 -14.40
CA ARG A 370 18.15 39.11 -15.26
C ARG A 370 18.19 40.45 -14.53
N LEU A 371 17.08 40.84 -13.91
CA LEU A 371 16.96 42.11 -13.17
C LEU A 371 17.95 42.17 -11.99
N LEU A 372 18.21 41.04 -11.33
CA LEU A 372 19.20 40.98 -10.24
C LEU A 372 20.62 41.29 -10.75
N VAL A 373 21.01 40.73 -11.90
CA VAL A 373 22.31 41.01 -12.54
C VAL A 373 22.42 42.46 -13.03
N GLU A 374 21.33 43.02 -13.57
CA GLU A 374 21.26 44.41 -14.01
C GLU A 374 21.39 45.38 -12.81
N SER A 375 20.71 45.10 -11.70
CA SER A 375 20.83 45.90 -10.47
C SER A 375 22.23 45.84 -9.84
N GLY A 376 22.88 44.67 -9.83
CA GLY A 376 24.26 44.53 -9.36
C GLY A 376 25.31 45.20 -10.26
N SER A 377 24.93 45.60 -11.49
CA SER A 377 25.82 46.32 -12.42
C SER A 377 25.76 47.85 -12.24
N LEU A 378 24.88 48.36 -11.38
CA LEU A 378 24.63 49.80 -11.16
C LEU A 378 25.33 50.39 -9.91
N GLU A 379 25.96 49.57 -9.07
CA GLU A 379 26.67 50.03 -7.85
C GLU A 379 28.19 50.18 -8.07
N TYR A 380 28.62 51.32 -8.64
CA TYR A 380 29.99 51.85 -8.44
C TYR A 380 30.04 53.39 -8.60
N PRO A 381 30.04 54.16 -7.51
CA PRO A 381 30.57 55.52 -7.52
C PRO A 381 32.09 55.47 -7.51
N LYS A 382 32.74 56.13 -8.48
CA LYS A 382 34.20 56.31 -8.45
C LYS A 382 34.59 57.19 -7.26
N MET A 383 35.44 56.67 -6.39
CA MET A 383 36.14 57.45 -5.38
C MET A 383 37.27 58.22 -6.09
N GLU A 384 37.12 59.53 -6.27
CA GLU A 384 38.18 60.36 -6.86
C GLU A 384 39.38 60.48 -5.91
N SER A 385 40.51 59.89 -6.30
CA SER A 385 41.79 60.06 -5.62
C SER A 385 42.45 61.38 -6.04
N ALA A 386 42.98 62.08 -5.03
CA ALA A 386 43.68 63.35 -5.12
C ALA A 386 44.62 63.55 -6.34
N VAL A 387 44.67 64.79 -6.83
CA VAL A 387 45.79 65.32 -7.63
C VAL A 387 46.45 66.46 -6.85
N THR A 388 47.77 66.39 -6.75
CA THR A 388 48.65 67.34 -6.07
C THR A 388 48.83 68.63 -6.87
N LEU A 389 48.78 69.78 -6.21
CA LEU A 389 49.75 70.89 -6.34
C LEU A 389 49.61 71.87 -5.16
#